data_AF-A0A845XZA6-F1
#
_entry.id   AF-A0A845XZA6-F1
#
_cell.length_a   1.000
_cell.length_b   1.000
_cell.length_c   1.000
_cell.angle_alpha   90.00
_cell.angle_beta   90.00
_cell.angle_gamma   90.00
#
_symmetry.space_group_name_H-M   'P 1'
#
loop_
_entity.id
_entity.type
_entity.pdbx_description
1 polymer ?
#
loop_
_entity_poly.entity_id
_entity_poly.type
_entity_poly.pdbx_seq_one_letter_code
_entity_poly.pdbx_strand_id
1 'polypeptide(L)' 'MIVLEFKVKGNKTQYAAIDEAIRTGQFVRNKCIRYWM' A
#
# COMPACT_ATOMS: atom_id res chain seq x y z
N MET A 1 -13.14 4.64 -0.07
CA MET A 1 -11.79 4.19 0.35
C MET A 1 -11.96 3.41 1.63
N ILE A 2 -11.74 2.09 1.60
CA ILE A 2 -11.76 1.28 2.82
C ILE A 2 -10.38 1.41 3.45
N VAL A 3 -10.31 1.95 4.66
CA VAL A 3 -9.06 2.09 5.43
C VAL A 3 -9.07 1.04 6.52
N LEU A 4 -8.09 0.14 6.48
CA LEU A 4 -7.87 -0.86 7.53
C LEU A 4 -6.71 -0.37 8.40
N GLU A 5 -7.01 0.13 9.59
CA GLU A 5 -5.99 0.56 10.54
C GLU A 5 -5.48 -0.64 11.34
N PHE A 6 -4.23 -1.03 11.06
CA PHE A 6 -3.51 -2.02 11.87
C PHE A 6 -2.39 -1.34 12.64
N LYS A 7 -2.46 -1.38 13.97
CA LYS A 7 -1.39 -0.88 14.84
C LYS A 7 -0.28 -1.93 14.95
N VAL A 8 0.67 -1.89 14.02
CA VAL A 8 1.89 -2.72 14.11
C VAL A 8 3.00 -1.93 14.82
N LYS A 9 3.71 -2.58 15.75
CA LYS A 9 4.95 -2.05 16.31
C LYS A 9 6.10 -2.57 15.47
N GLY A 10 6.72 -1.69 14.69
CA GLY A 10 7.86 -2.02 13.83
C GLY A 10 9.05 -1.12 14.13
N ASN A 11 10.23 -1.51 13.65
CA ASN A 11 11.37 -0.61 13.57
C ASN A 11 11.22 0.32 12.33
N LYS A 12 12.05 1.37 12.25
CA LYS A 12 11.98 2.37 11.15
C LYS A 12 12.07 1.73 9.76
N THR A 13 12.91 0.71 9.61
CA THR A 13 13.11 -0.01 8.34
C THR A 13 11.86 -0.79 7.93
N GLN A 14 11.18 -1.42 8.90
CA GLN A 14 9.92 -2.14 8.64
C GLN A 14 8.81 -1.18 8.22
N TYR A 15 8.70 -0.01 8.83
CA TYR A 15 7.73 1.00 8.40
C TYR A 15 8.00 1.49 6.98
N ALA A 16 9.27 1.77 6.64
CA ALA A 16 9.64 2.16 5.29
C ALA A 16 9.28 1.09 4.23
N ALA A 17 9.52 -0.19 4.55
CA ALA A 17 9.16 -1.30 3.68
C ALA A 17 7.64 -1.44 3.51
N ILE A 18 6.86 -1.20 4.56
CA ILE A 18 5.39 -1.20 4.51
C ILE A 18 4.89 -0.08 3.60
N ASP A 19 5.39 1.14 3.77
CA ASP A 19 5.01 2.29 2.95
C ASP A 19 5.32 2.06 1.46
N GLU A 20 6.49 1.46 1.16
CA GLU A 20 6.87 1.09 -0.20
C GLU A 20 5.93 0.02 -0.80
N ALA A 21 5.58 -1.00 -0.01
CA ALA A 21 4.65 -2.04 -0.43
C ALA A 21 3.25 -1.48 -0.71
N ILE A 22 2.74 -0.59 0.15
CA ILE A 22 1.45 0.08 -0.04
C ILE A 22 1.47 0.90 -1.34
N ARG A 23 2.51 1.70 -1.56
CA ARG A 23 2.65 2.52 -2.77
C ARG A 23 2.67 1.67 -4.03
N THR A 24 3.39 0.54 -4.00
CA THR A 24 3.46 -0.42 -5.12
C THR A 24 2.10 -1.05 -5.40
N GLY A 25 1.41 -1.51 -4.35
CA GLY A 25 0.06 -2.09 -4.48
C GLY A 25 -0.96 -1.10 -5.04
N GLN A 26 -0.90 0.16 -4.61
CA GLN A 26 -1.75 1.24 -5.16
C GLN A 26 -1.45 1.51 -6.63
N PHE A 27 -0.18 1.54 -7.03
CA PHE A 27 0.21 1.72 -8.43
C PHE A 27 -0.35 0.62 -9.32
N VAL A 28 -0.17 -0.65 -8.93
CA VAL A 28 -0.70 -1.80 -9.67
C VAL A 28 -2.22 -1.73 -9.75
N ARG A 29 -2.91 -1.51 -8.63
CA ARG A 29 -4.37 -1.35 -8.59
C ARG A 29 -4.84 -0.26 -9.54
N ASN A 30 -4.22 0.92 -9.50
CA ASN A 30 -4.61 2.05 -10.36
C ASN A 30 -4.39 1.73 -11.84
N LYS A 31 -3.33 0.99 -12.18
CA LYS A 31 -3.08 0.53 -13.55
C LYS A 31 -4.16 -0.47 -14.00
N CYS A 32 -4.54 -1.42 -13.15
CA CYS A 32 -5.61 -2.38 -13.45
C CYS A 32 -6.96 -1.69 -13.64
N ILE A 33 -7.31 -0.74 -12.77
CA ILE A 33 -8.55 0.06 -12.90
C ILE A 33 -8.54 0.84 -14.23
N ARG A 34 -7.42 1.47 -14.59
CA ARG A 34 -7.28 2.17 -15.88
C ARG A 34 -7.42 1.23 -17.08
N TYR A 35 -6.94 -0.01 -16.99
CA TYR A 35 -7.07 -0.97 -18.09
C TYR A 35 -8.51 -1.50 -18.23
N TRP A 36 -9.29 -1.46 -17.15
CA TRP A 36 -10.65 -1.98 -17.13
C TRP A 36 -11.71 -0.96 -17.58
N MET A 37 -11.47 0.34 -17.36
CA MET A 37 -12.31 1.43 -17.90
C MET A 37 -11.92 1.75 -19.33
#